data_AF-A0A524QQ77-F1
#
_entry.id   AF-A0A524QQ77-F1
#
_cell.length_a   1.000
_cell.length_b   1.000
_cell.length_c   1.000
_cell.angle_alpha   90.00
_cell.angle_beta   90.00
_cell.angle_gamma   90.00
#
_symmetry.space_group_name_H-M   'P 1'
#
loop_
_entity.id
_entity.type
_entity.pdbx_description
1 polymer ?
#
loop_
_entity_poly.entity_id
_entity_poly.type
_entity_poly.pdbx_seq_one_letter_code
_entity_poly.pdbx_strand_id
1 'polypeptide(L)'
;VGLANRVAAPPALLDVARGLAAEIGKNGPVALKAAKRAIDRGVEMDLGNALVFESTCYEMTIPTEDRIEGLTAFREKRKPVYKGK
;
A
#
# COMPACT_ATOMS: atom_id res chain seq x y z
N VAL A 1 5.91 2.48 -23.72
CA VAL A 1 6.73 3.44 -22.92
C VAL A 1 6.34 3.55 -21.45
N GLY A 2 5.18 3.06 -20.98
CA GLY A 2 4.90 2.98 -19.52
C GLY A 2 4.88 4.33 -18.77
N LEU A 3 4.80 5.44 -19.50
CA LEU A 3 4.95 6.80 -18.95
C LEU A 3 3.80 7.21 -18.01
N ALA A 4 2.61 6.66 -18.22
CA ALA A 4 1.43 6.92 -17.42
C ALA A 4 0.74 5.60 -17.03
N ASN A 5 0.31 5.52 -15.76
CA ASN A 5 -0.40 4.34 -15.24
C ASN A 5 -1.88 4.30 -15.68
N ARG A 6 -2.51 5.47 -15.89
CA ARG A 6 -3.90 5.61 -16.35
C ARG A 6 -4.03 6.86 -17.23
N VAL A 7 -4.97 6.82 -18.17
CA VAL A 7 -5.34 7.96 -19.04
C VAL A 7 -6.82 8.23 -18.87
N ALA A 8 -7.20 9.50 -18.80
CA ALA A 8 -8.60 9.92 -18.65
C ALA A 8 -8.88 11.10 -19.58
N ALA A 9 -10.15 11.25 -19.99
CA ALA A 9 -10.58 12.44 -20.70
C ALA A 9 -10.39 13.68 -19.80
N PRO A 10 -10.06 14.87 -20.37
CA PRO A 10 -9.83 16.08 -19.58
C PRO A 10 -10.90 16.39 -18.51
N PRO A 11 -12.22 16.31 -18.79
CA PRO A 11 -13.23 16.61 -17.78
C PRO A 11 -13.28 15.58 -16.63
N ALA A 12 -12.79 14.36 -16.85
CA ALA A 12 -12.81 13.27 -15.86
C ALA A 12 -11.47 13.10 -15.13
N LEU A 13 -10.42 13.86 -15.50
CA LEU A 13 -9.06 13.68 -15.02
C LEU A 13 -8.97 13.68 -13.48
N LEU A 14 -9.55 14.70 -12.84
CA LEU A 14 -9.49 14.85 -11.40
C LEU A 14 -10.32 13.77 -10.68
N ASP A 15 -11.45 13.37 -11.25
CA ASP A 15 -12.31 12.35 -10.65
C ASP A 15 -11.64 10.98 -10.67
N VAL A 16 -10.98 10.63 -11.78
CA VAL A 16 -10.20 9.40 -11.90
C VAL A 16 -9.02 9.40 -10.92
N ALA A 17 -8.29 10.52 -10.83
CA ALA A 17 -7.14 10.64 -9.93
C ALA A 17 -7.55 10.56 -8.45
N ARG A 18 -8.62 11.27 -8.06
CA ARG A 18 -9.17 11.24 -6.70
C ARG A 18 -9.78 9.89 -6.37
N GLY A 19 -10.42 9.23 -7.33
CA GLY A 19 -10.92 7.87 -7.19
C GLY A 19 -9.81 6.89 -6.79
N LEU A 20 -8.68 6.93 -7.50
CA LEU A 20 -7.51 6.12 -7.15
C LEU A 20 -6.95 6.47 -5.76
N ALA A 21 -6.83 7.76 -5.43
CA ALA A 21 -6.38 8.19 -4.11
C ALA A 21 -7.31 7.68 -3.00
N ALA A 22 -8.62 7.71 -3.22
CA ALA A 22 -9.62 7.19 -2.29
C ALA A 22 -9.57 5.65 -2.17
N GLU A 23 -9.24 4.92 -3.24
CA GLU A 23 -8.99 3.48 -3.17
C GLU A 23 -7.77 3.16 -2.32
N ILE A 24 -6.66 3.87 -2.54
CA ILE A 24 -5.43 3.71 -1.75
C ILE A 24 -5.71 4.05 -0.28
N GLY A 25 -6.40 5.15 0.00
CA GLY A 25 -6.69 5.63 1.35
C GLY A 25 -7.58 4.69 2.20
N LYS A 26 -8.20 3.66 1.62
CA LYS A 26 -8.94 2.63 2.36
C LYS A 26 -8.05 1.57 2.99
N ASN A 27 -6.75 1.55 2.70
CA ASN A 27 -5.80 0.53 3.18
C ASN A 27 -4.98 1.05 4.37
N GLY A 28 -4.30 0.14 5.06
CA GLY A 28 -3.45 0.45 6.21
C GLY A 28 -2.32 1.43 5.84
N PRO A 29 -2.29 2.67 6.40
CA PRO A 29 -1.31 3.67 6.01
C PRO A 29 0.15 3.26 6.27
N VAL A 30 0.42 2.50 7.33
CA VAL A 30 1.78 2.00 7.64
C VAL A 30 2.21 0.96 6.60
N ALA A 31 1.33 0.01 6.26
CA ALA A 31 1.59 -1.02 5.27
C ALA A 31 1.83 -0.44 3.87
N LEU A 32 1.05 0.57 3.47
CA LEU A 32 1.26 1.26 2.18
C LEU A 32 2.62 1.94 2.09
N LYS A 33 3.04 2.63 3.16
CA LYS A 33 4.37 3.28 3.22
C LYS A 33 5.48 2.25 3.15
N ALA A 34 5.35 1.14 3.90
CA ALA A 34 6.29 0.04 3.88
C ALA A 34 6.41 -0.59 2.47
N ALA A 35 5.28 -0.89 1.83
CA ALA A 35 5.24 -1.46 0.47
C ALA A 35 5.87 -0.53 -0.57
N LYS A 36 5.53 0.78 -0.56
CA LYS A 36 6.12 1.78 -1.45
C LYS A 36 7.65 1.82 -1.30
N ARG A 37 8.14 1.79 -0.05
CA ARG A 37 9.57 1.78 0.25
C ARG A 37 10.26 0.51 -0.24
N ALA A 38 9.66 -0.66 0.00
CA ALA A 38 10.16 -1.95 -0.45
C ALA A 38 10.32 -1.99 -1.97
N ILE A 39 9.31 -1.52 -2.72
CA ILE A 39 9.33 -1.49 -4.18
C ILE A 39 10.37 -0.48 -4.70
N ASP A 40 10.33 0.76 -4.22
CA ASP A 40 11.20 1.84 -4.72
C ASP A 40 12.69 1.56 -4.51
N ARG A 41 13.05 0.86 -3.42
CA ARG A 41 14.45 0.55 -3.11
C ARG A 41 14.86 -0.85 -3.55
N GLY A 42 13.95 -1.83 -3.49
CA GLY A 42 14.25 -3.21 -3.87
C GLY A 42 14.54 -3.35 -5.36
N VAL A 43 13.94 -2.51 -6.22
CA VAL A 43 14.21 -2.54 -7.67
C VAL A 43 15.66 -2.17 -8.02
N GLU A 44 16.36 -1.46 -7.13
CA GLU A 44 17.77 -1.05 -7.30
C GLU A 44 18.76 -2.06 -6.68
N MET A 45 18.28 -3.19 -6.17
CA MET A 45 19.07 -4.22 -5.49
C MET A 45 19.06 -5.53 -6.30
N ASP A 46 20.03 -6.41 -6.05
CA ASP A 46 19.88 -7.81 -6.46
C ASP A 46 18.75 -8.48 -5.68
N LEU A 47 18.18 -9.54 -6.25
CA LEU A 47 16.99 -10.19 -5.70
C LEU A 47 17.18 -10.67 -4.25
N GLY A 48 18.36 -11.18 -3.89
CA GLY A 48 18.61 -11.68 -2.54
C GLY A 48 18.52 -10.56 -1.51
N ASN A 49 19.23 -9.45 -1.77
CA ASN A 49 19.19 -8.28 -0.90
C ASN A 49 17.82 -7.58 -0.92
N ALA A 50 17.13 -7.55 -2.07
CA ALA A 50 15.79 -6.99 -2.18
C ALA A 50 14.77 -7.73 -1.31
N LEU A 51 14.83 -9.07 -1.26
CA LEU A 51 13.95 -9.88 -0.41
C LEU A 51 14.22 -9.66 1.08
N VAL A 52 15.49 -9.55 1.48
CA VAL A 52 15.84 -9.21 2.87
C VAL A 52 15.30 -7.82 3.23
N PHE A 53 15.46 -6.83 2.35
CA PHE A 53 14.96 -5.48 2.56
C PHE A 53 13.42 -5.43 2.63
N GLU A 54 12.73 -6.21 1.80
CA GLU A 54 11.28 -6.36 1.83
C GLU A 54 10.82 -6.96 3.17
N SER A 55 11.48 -8.00 3.67
CA SER A 55 11.23 -8.55 5.01
C SER A 55 11.39 -7.50 6.11
N THR A 56 12.44 -6.68 6.08
CA THR A 56 12.61 -5.57 7.03
C THR A 56 11.49 -4.54 6.94
N CYS A 57 10.99 -4.25 5.73
CA CYS A 57 9.85 -3.36 5.56
C CYS A 57 8.56 -3.98 6.12
N TYR A 58 8.38 -5.28 5.94
CA TYR A 58 7.23 -6.02 6.48
C TYR A 58 7.23 -6.07 8.01
N GLU A 59 8.40 -6.22 8.65
CA GLU A 59 8.55 -6.22 10.11
C GLU A 59 7.96 -4.96 10.76
N MET A 60 8.05 -3.80 10.10
CA MET A 60 7.45 -2.55 10.59
C MET A 60 5.92 -2.62 10.71
N THR A 61 5.27 -3.53 9.99
CA THR A 61 3.81 -3.69 10.01
C THR A 61 3.33 -4.65 11.10
N ILE A 62 4.21 -5.54 11.59
CA ILE A 62 3.89 -6.58 12.58
C ILE A 62 3.31 -6.00 13.89
N PRO A 63 3.90 -4.95 14.50
CA PRO A 63 3.40 -4.43 15.77
C PRO A 63 2.21 -3.46 15.64
N THR A 64 1.72 -3.20 14.43
CA THR A 64 0.68 -2.17 14.20
C THR A 64 -0.71 -2.63 14.64
N GLU A 65 -1.53 -1.69 15.12
CA GLU A 65 -2.95 -1.92 15.40
C GLU A 65 -3.70 -2.25 14.11
N ASP A 66 -3.33 -1.61 13.00
CA ASP A 66 -3.92 -1.84 11.67
C ASP A 66 -3.79 -3.29 11.20
N ARG A 67 -2.68 -3.98 11.52
CA ARG A 67 -2.54 -5.40 11.20
C ARG A 67 -3.54 -6.24 11.97
N ILE A 68 -3.68 -6.00 13.27
CA ILE A 68 -4.63 -6.72 14.13
C ILE A 68 -6.07 -6.47 13.68
N GLU A 69 -6.41 -5.22 13.36
CA GLU A 69 -7.72 -4.85 12.82
C GLU A 69 -7.98 -5.51 11.47
N GLY A 70 -6.99 -5.57 10.57
CA GLY A 70 -7.12 -6.26 9.28
C GLY A 70 -7.45 -7.74 9.46
N LEU A 71 -6.73 -8.43 10.35
CA LEU A 71 -6.98 -9.85 10.66
C LEU A 71 -8.35 -10.05 11.33
N THR A 72 -8.73 -9.15 12.23
CA THR A 72 -10.01 -9.17 12.95
C THR A 72 -11.18 -8.95 11.99
N ALA A 73 -11.12 -7.92 11.16
CA ALA A 73 -12.12 -7.60 10.16
C ALA A 73 -12.28 -8.72 9.12
N PHE A 74 -11.18 -9.34 8.70
CA PHE A 74 -11.21 -10.51 7.82
C PHE A 74 -11.95 -11.69 8.47
N ARG A 75 -11.60 -12.02 9.72
CA ARG A 75 -12.26 -13.08 10.49
C ARG A 75 -13.77 -12.79 10.66
N GLU A 76 -14.13 -11.54 10.89
CA GLU A 76 -15.51 -11.07 11.09
C GLU A 76 -16.27 -10.78 9.77
N LYS A 77 -15.61 -10.94 8.61
CA LYS A 77 -16.17 -10.65 7.27
C LYS A 77 -16.74 -9.24 7.13
N ARG A 78 -16.09 -8.26 7.79
CA ARG A 78 -16.45 -6.84 7.70
C ARG A 78 -15.33 -6.03 7.07
N LYS A 79 -15.61 -4.77 6.74
CA LYS A 79 -14.58 -3.83 6.28
C LYS A 79 -13.70 -3.42 7.46
N PRO A 80 -12.36 -3.39 7.29
CA PRO A 80 -11.45 -2.89 8.32
C PRO A 80 -11.49 -1.37 8.43
N VAL A 81 -11.18 -0.85 9.62
CA VAL A 81 -11.02 0.59 9.88
C VAL A 81 -9.60 0.88 10.34
N TYR A 82 -8.76 1.26 9.39
CA TYR A 82 -7.36 1.57 9.65
C TYR A 82 -7.16 2.99 10.22
N LYS A 83 -6.20 3.13 11.13
CA LYS A 83 -5.85 4.37 11.85
C LYS A 83 -4.41 4.83 11.60
N GLY A 84 -3.59 4.04 10.91
CA GLY A 84 -2.21 4.39 10.59
C GLY A 84 -1.25 4.25 11.76
N LYS A 85 -1.50 3.30 12.66
CA LYS A 85 -0.69 3.01 13.85
C LYS A 85 -0.68 1.51 14.13
#